data_AF-A0AAW1KP29-F1
#
_entry.id   AF-A0AAW1KP29-F1
#
_cell.length_a   1.000
_cell.length_b   1.000
_cell.length_c   1.000
_cell.angle_alpha   90.00
_cell.angle_beta   90.00
_cell.angle_gamma   90.00
#
_symmetry.space_group_name_H-M   'P 1'
#
loop_
_entity.id
_entity.type
_entity.pdbx_description
1 polymer ?
#
loop_
_entity_poly.entity_id
_entity_poly.type
_entity_poly.pdbx_seq_one_letter_code
_entity_poly.pdbx_strand_id
1 'polypeptide(L)'
;MPKGTQHQNLNLREKCEMLKKYDALPSCSQRSAAIKLGILPSCSQRSAAIKLGITQSTLSRLVRNREKISEDSTSNINPKRKRIRDGKDVAVENALLQWFRNVRTQNAPISRGILMEKAAILASKLGH
;
A
#
# COMPACT_ATOMS: atom_id res chain seq x y z
N MET A 1 32.85 0.58 -8.07
CA MET A 1 32.16 -0.49 -7.32
C MET A 1 30.71 -0.10 -7.10
N PRO A 2 29.70 -0.81 -7.66
CA PRO A 2 28.31 -0.44 -7.41
C PRO A 2 27.96 -0.80 -5.96
N LYS A 3 27.47 0.20 -5.23
CA LYS A 3 27.19 0.15 -3.79
C LYS A 3 26.31 -1.05 -3.44
N GLY A 4 26.63 -1.71 -2.32
CA GLY A 4 25.92 -2.88 -1.80
C GLY A 4 24.40 -2.73 -1.84
N THR A 5 23.71 -3.81 -2.17
CA THR A 5 22.27 -3.89 -2.46
C THR A 5 21.45 -3.50 -1.23
N GLN A 6 21.14 -2.21 -1.08
CA GLN A 6 20.36 -1.68 0.05
C GLN A 6 18.91 -2.16 -0.03
N HIS A 7 18.47 -2.98 0.91
CA HIS A 7 17.05 -3.29 1.09
C HIS A 7 16.29 -2.04 1.54
N GLN A 8 15.59 -1.40 0.60
CA GLN A 8 14.88 -0.14 0.86
C GLN A 8 13.65 -0.36 1.74
N ASN A 9 13.62 0.29 2.91
CA ASN A 9 12.47 0.34 3.82
C ASN A 9 11.53 1.51 3.43
N LEU A 10 10.93 1.39 2.25
CA LEU A 10 10.06 2.41 1.64
C LEU A 10 8.76 2.59 2.43
N ASN A 11 8.31 3.84 2.60
CA ASN A 11 6.97 4.17 3.09
C ASN A 11 5.90 4.05 1.98
N LEU A 12 4.62 4.13 2.34
CA LEU A 12 3.52 3.98 1.38
C LEU A 12 3.60 4.98 0.21
N ARG A 13 3.88 6.26 0.51
CA ARG A 13 4.04 7.30 -0.53
C ARG A 13 5.18 6.97 -1.49
N GLU A 14 6.34 6.61 -0.97
CA GLU A 14 7.52 6.25 -1.77
C GLU A 14 7.22 5.02 -2.63
N LYS A 15 6.52 4.01 -2.09
CA LYS A 15 6.08 2.85 -2.88
C LYS A 15 5.21 3.27 -4.07
N CYS A 16 4.24 4.16 -3.86
CA CYS A 16 3.39 4.70 -4.93
C CYS A 16 4.21 5.50 -5.96
N GLU A 17 5.11 6.36 -5.52
CA GLU A 17 5.97 7.15 -6.41
C GLU A 17 6.88 6.26 -7.25
N MET A 18 7.42 5.18 -6.66
CA MET A 18 8.26 4.22 -7.38
C MET A 18 7.48 3.43 -8.44
N LEU A 19 6.23 3.06 -8.15
CA LEU A 19 5.34 2.43 -9.13
C LEU A 19 5.04 3.38 -10.29
N LYS A 20 4.73 4.66 -10.00
CA LYS A 20 4.52 5.68 -11.04
C LYS A 20 5.76 5.87 -11.92
N LYS A 21 6.95 5.95 -11.31
CA LYS A 21 8.22 6.05 -12.05
C LYS A 21 8.47 4.80 -12.90
N TYR A 22 8.15 3.61 -12.38
CA TYR A 22 8.26 2.36 -13.11
C TYR A 22 7.33 2.30 -14.33
N ASP A 23 6.09 2.76 -14.18
CA ASP A 23 5.10 2.80 -15.27
C ASP A 23 5.44 3.86 -16.33
N ALA A 24 6.11 4.94 -15.94
CA ALA A 24 6.57 6.01 -16.83
C ALA A 24 7.82 5.65 -17.65
N LEU A 25 8.50 4.55 -17.34
CA LEU A 25 9.64 4.09 -18.15
C LEU A 25 9.14 3.53 -19.49
N PRO A 26 9.80 3.87 -20.63
CA PRO A 26 9.50 3.25 -21.92
C PRO A 26 9.67 1.73 -21.77
N SER A 27 8.56 1.02 -21.93
CA SER A 27 8.21 -0.03 -20.97
C SER A 27 8.78 -1.42 -21.25
N CYS A 28 9.00 -2.18 -20.16
CA CYS A 28 8.97 -3.65 -20.08
C CYS A 28 7.75 -4.17 -19.28
N SER A 29 7.02 -3.28 -18.60
CA SER A 29 5.84 -3.61 -17.79
C SER A 29 4.54 -3.65 -18.60
N GLN A 30 4.50 -3.02 -19.77
CA GLN A 30 3.42 -3.21 -20.71
C GLN A 30 3.66 -4.54 -21.44
N ARG A 31 2.75 -5.49 -21.27
CA ARG A 31 2.44 -6.44 -22.37
C ARG A 31 1.76 -5.68 -23.53
N SER A 32 2.27 -4.50 -23.89
CA SER A 32 1.76 -3.75 -25.03
C SER A 32 2.16 -4.51 -26.29
N ALA A 33 1.24 -4.52 -27.26
CA ALA A 33 1.47 -5.14 -28.56
C ALA A 33 2.79 -4.69 -29.20
N ALA A 34 3.27 -3.47 -28.90
CA ALA A 34 4.51 -2.88 -29.40
C ALA A 34 5.80 -3.67 -29.04
N ILE A 35 5.88 -4.33 -27.87
CA ILE A 35 7.02 -5.19 -27.53
C ILE A 35 6.95 -6.50 -28.31
N LYS A 36 5.74 -7.08 -28.47
CA LYS A 36 5.52 -8.30 -29.26
C LYS A 36 5.82 -8.06 -30.76
N LEU A 37 5.63 -6.82 -31.23
CA LEU A 37 5.92 -6.36 -32.59
C LEU A 37 7.38 -5.86 -32.77
N GLY A 38 8.23 -5.92 -31.74
CA GLY A 38 9.68 -5.66 -31.86
C GLY A 38 10.11 -4.20 -31.98
N ILE A 39 9.22 -3.24 -31.68
CA ILE A 39 9.47 -1.80 -31.88
C ILE A 39 10.30 -1.18 -30.74
N LEU A 40 10.29 -1.80 -29.55
CA LEU A 40 10.96 -1.28 -28.35
C LEU A 40 11.95 -2.32 -27.77
N PRO A 41 13.10 -1.88 -27.23
CA PRO A 41 14.05 -2.78 -26.60
C PRO A 41 13.46 -3.39 -25.32
N SER A 42 13.52 -4.72 -25.21
CA SER A 42 13.08 -5.47 -24.02
C SER A 42 13.93 -5.09 -22.80
N CYS A 43 13.50 -4.11 -22.02
CA CYS A 43 14.26 -3.65 -20.86
C CYS A 43 13.98 -4.56 -19.66
N SER A 44 14.87 -5.51 -19.33
CA SER A 44 14.69 -6.38 -18.14
C SER A 44 14.31 -5.62 -16.85
N GLN A 45 13.55 -6.26 -15.95
CA GLN A 45 13.25 -5.73 -14.61
C GLN A 45 14.51 -5.35 -13.83
N ARG A 46 15.64 -6.02 -14.09
CA ARG A 46 16.96 -5.67 -13.53
C ARG A 46 17.42 -4.29 -13.99
N SER A 47 17.34 -4.00 -15.29
CA SER A 47 17.69 -2.66 -15.83
C SER A 47 16.77 -1.57 -15.33
N ALA A 48 15.47 -1.84 -15.17
CA ALA A 48 14.54 -0.89 -14.56
C ALA A 48 14.90 -0.60 -13.10
N ALA A 49 15.24 -1.64 -12.31
CA ALA A 49 15.64 -1.47 -10.92
C ALA A 49 16.92 -0.62 -10.77
N ILE A 50 17.91 -0.81 -11.67
CA ILE A 50 19.13 0.01 -11.72
C ILE A 50 18.79 1.48 -12.00
N LYS A 51 17.95 1.76 -13.00
CA LYS A 51 17.49 3.12 -13.32
C LYS A 51 16.75 3.79 -12.15
N LEU A 52 15.99 2.99 -11.40
CA LEU A 52 15.23 3.44 -10.24
C LEU A 52 16.05 3.48 -8.94
N GLY A 53 17.32 3.04 -8.95
CA GLY A 53 18.18 3.05 -7.76
C GLY A 53 17.75 2.09 -6.66
N ILE A 54 16.98 1.04 -6.99
CA ILE A 54 16.50 0.05 -6.02
C ILE A 54 16.94 -1.36 -6.39
N THR A 55 16.82 -2.27 -5.42
CA THR A 55 17.11 -3.69 -5.67
C THR A 55 16.02 -4.29 -6.57
N GLN A 56 16.41 -5.24 -7.43
CA GLN A 56 15.44 -5.99 -8.25
C GLN A 56 14.39 -6.68 -7.37
N SER A 57 14.80 -7.24 -6.22
CA SER A 57 13.88 -7.90 -5.29
C SER A 57 12.83 -6.95 -4.72
N THR A 58 13.22 -5.70 -4.42
CA THR A 58 12.32 -4.65 -3.96
C THR A 58 11.33 -4.30 -5.07
N LEU A 59 11.82 -4.05 -6.30
CA LEU A 59 10.94 -3.73 -7.43
C LEU A 59 9.94 -4.86 -7.71
N SER A 60 10.39 -6.10 -7.70
CA SER A 60 9.53 -7.28 -7.88
C SER A 60 8.43 -7.37 -6.82
N ARG A 61 8.79 -7.13 -5.55
CA ARG A 61 7.82 -7.09 -4.45
C ARG A 61 6.80 -5.96 -4.61
N LEU A 62 7.24 -4.77 -5.04
CA LEU A 62 6.34 -3.63 -5.27
C LEU A 62 5.35 -3.92 -6.38
N VAL A 63 5.82 -4.46 -7.50
CA VAL A 63 4.98 -4.82 -8.65
C VAL A 63 3.96 -5.90 -8.27
N ARG A 64 4.37 -6.92 -7.50
CA ARG A 64 3.46 -7.98 -7.02
C ARG A 64 2.36 -7.43 -6.12
N ASN A 65 2.71 -6.50 -5.22
CA ASN A 65 1.79 -5.94 -4.23
C ASN A 65 1.11 -4.64 -4.70
N ARG A 66 1.09 -4.36 -6.01
CA ARG A 66 0.62 -3.08 -6.57
C ARG A 66 -0.83 -2.75 -6.21
N GLU A 67 -1.71 -3.74 -6.24
CA GLU A 67 -3.14 -3.58 -5.95
C GLU A 67 -3.34 -3.15 -4.50
N LYS A 68 -2.74 -3.91 -3.57
CA LYS A 68 -2.73 -3.58 -2.14
C LYS A 68 -2.17 -2.18 -1.86
N ILE A 69 -1.05 -1.81 -2.49
CA ILE A 69 -0.45 -0.47 -2.32
C ILE A 69 -1.40 0.62 -2.83
N SER A 70 -2.14 0.38 -3.91
CA SER A 70 -3.12 1.32 -4.45
C SER A 70 -4.33 1.47 -3.55
N GLU A 71 -4.87 0.36 -3.02
CA GLU A 71 -5.95 0.35 -2.03
C GLU A 71 -5.54 1.10 -0.77
N ASP A 72 -4.37 0.77 -0.22
CA ASP A 72 -3.79 1.43 0.95
C ASP A 72 -3.60 2.93 0.71
N SER A 73 -3.18 3.33 -0.49
CA SER A 73 -3.02 4.74 -0.87
C SER A 73 -4.34 5.50 -0.97
N THR A 74 -5.43 4.81 -1.28
CA THR A 74 -6.76 5.41 -1.43
C THR A 74 -7.47 5.47 -0.09
N SER A 75 -7.19 4.49 0.77
CA SER A 75 -7.61 4.52 2.16
C SER A 75 -6.95 5.70 2.89
N ASN A 76 -7.66 6.33 3.83
CA ASN A 76 -7.15 7.45 4.65
C ASN A 76 -6.11 6.97 5.69
N ILE A 77 -5.10 6.25 5.23
CA ILE A 77 -3.96 5.74 5.99
C ILE A 77 -2.81 6.75 5.87
N ASN A 78 -2.04 6.89 6.95
CA ASN A 78 -0.88 7.77 6.95
C ASN A 78 0.13 7.39 5.84
N PRO A 79 0.41 8.28 4.86
CA PRO A 79 1.28 7.99 3.73
C PRO A 79 2.76 7.80 4.12
N LYS A 80 3.16 8.31 5.30
CA LYS A 80 4.52 8.14 5.84
C LYS A 80 4.70 6.80 6.58
N ARG A 81 3.65 5.99 6.71
CA ARG A 81 3.72 4.67 7.38
C ARG A 81 4.53 3.68 6.53
N LYS A 82 5.43 2.93 7.19
CA LYS A 82 6.27 1.91 6.53
C LYS A 82 5.64 0.51 6.49
N ARG A 83 4.89 0.14 7.53
CA ARG A 83 4.31 -1.19 7.72
C ARG A 83 2.85 -1.08 8.12
N ILE A 84 2.00 -1.91 7.52
CA ILE A 84 0.65 -2.14 8.00
C ILE A 84 0.70 -3.23 9.07
N ARG A 85 0.07 -2.95 10.19
CA ARG A 85 -0.19 -3.86 11.29
C ARG A 85 -1.68 -3.86 11.49
N ASP A 86 -2.22 -5.05 11.55
CA ASP A 86 -3.60 -5.32 11.88
C ASP A 86 -3.66 -5.63 13.38
N GLY A 87 -4.76 -5.25 14.03
CA GLY A 87 -5.00 -5.57 15.43
C GLY A 87 -5.35 -7.05 15.63
N LYS A 88 -5.67 -7.40 16.88
CA LYS A 88 -6.06 -8.76 17.25
C LYS A 88 -7.39 -9.17 16.58
N ASP A 89 -8.35 -8.26 16.59
CA ASP A 89 -9.72 -8.50 16.14
C ASP A 89 -10.10 -7.49 15.03
N VAL A 90 -9.55 -7.72 13.84
CA VAL A 90 -9.68 -6.81 12.67
C VAL A 90 -11.14 -6.54 12.31
N ALA A 91 -12.02 -7.53 12.45
CA ALA A 91 -13.45 -7.36 12.20
C ALA A 91 -14.09 -6.34 13.14
N VAL A 92 -13.77 -6.42 14.44
CA VAL A 92 -14.25 -5.47 15.46
C VAL A 92 -13.68 -4.08 15.20
N GLU A 93 -12.39 -3.97 14.92
CA GLU A 93 -11.73 -2.68 14.62
C GLU A 93 -12.34 -1.99 13.39
N ASN A 94 -12.61 -2.75 12.32
CA ASN A 94 -13.22 -2.23 11.10
C ASN A 94 -14.66 -1.75 11.35
N ALA A 95 -15.48 -2.54 12.05
CA ALA A 95 -16.85 -2.15 12.40
C ALA A 95 -16.86 -0.90 13.30
N LEU A 96 -15.94 -0.83 14.27
CA LEU A 96 -15.79 0.31 15.16
C LEU A 96 -15.36 1.56 14.40
N LEU A 97 -14.41 1.44 13.46
CA LEU A 97 -13.95 2.55 12.62
C LEU A 97 -15.06 3.09 11.73
N GLN A 98 -15.88 2.20 11.14
CA GLN A 98 -17.03 2.59 10.34
C GLN A 98 -18.07 3.36 11.17
N TRP A 99 -18.40 2.86 12.36
CA TRP A 99 -19.28 3.57 13.29
C TRP A 99 -18.69 4.93 13.68
N PHE A 100 -17.40 4.98 14.04
CA PHE A 100 -16.73 6.21 14.44
C PHE A 100 -16.76 7.29 13.35
N ARG A 101 -16.56 6.90 12.09
CA ARG A 101 -16.68 7.81 10.93
C ARG A 101 -18.10 8.37 10.82
N ASN A 102 -19.13 7.54 10.96
CA ASN A 102 -20.52 7.96 10.90
C ASN A 102 -20.93 8.89 12.06
N VAL A 103 -20.37 8.71 13.25
CA VAL A 103 -20.65 9.61 14.39
C VAL A 103 -19.87 10.93 14.23
N ARG A 104 -18.64 10.88 13.71
CA ARG A 104 -17.84 12.07 13.42
C ARG A 104 -18.49 12.97 12.36
N THR A 105 -19.14 12.40 11.34
CA THR A 105 -19.88 13.20 10.34
C THR A 105 -21.07 13.93 10.94
N GLN A 106 -21.58 13.48 12.08
CA GLN A 106 -22.66 14.12 12.85
C GLN A 106 -22.13 15.16 13.86
N ASN A 107 -20.82 15.43 13.87
CA ASN A 107 -20.13 16.35 14.79
C ASN A 107 -20.38 16.08 16.29
N ALA A 108 -20.75 14.85 16.66
CA ALA A 108 -20.95 14.49 18.05
C ALA A 108 -19.61 14.29 18.78
N PRO A 109 -19.45 14.79 20.01
CA PRO A 109 -18.27 14.55 20.81
C PRO A 109 -18.23 13.08 21.28
N ILE A 110 -17.12 12.40 20.99
CA ILE A 110 -16.92 11.00 21.37
C ILE A 110 -15.86 10.95 22.47
N SER A 111 -16.28 10.56 23.67
CA SER A 111 -15.36 10.28 24.77
C SER A 111 -14.77 8.87 24.64
N ARG A 112 -13.63 8.63 25.29
CA ARG A 112 -12.99 7.31 25.33
C ARG A 112 -13.93 6.22 25.86
N GLY A 113 -14.76 6.54 26.86
CA GLY A 113 -15.70 5.59 27.46
C GLY A 113 -16.71 5.06 26.44
N ILE A 114 -17.35 5.96 25.69
CA ILE A 114 -18.32 5.61 24.64
C ILE A 114 -17.66 4.74 23.56
N LEU A 115 -16.41 5.06 23.19
CA LEU A 115 -15.66 4.28 22.21
C LEU A 115 -15.40 2.85 22.70
N MET A 116 -15.02 2.68 23.97
CA MET A 116 -14.75 1.36 24.56
C MET A 116 -16.04 0.54 24.73
N GLU A 117 -17.12 1.16 25.18
CA GLU A 117 -18.42 0.51 25.29
C GLU A 117 -18.91 0.01 23.93
N LYS A 118 -18.78 0.84 22.89
CA LYS A 118 -19.14 0.43 21.53
C LYS A 118 -18.28 -0.73 21.02
N ALA A 119 -16.99 -0.72 21.32
CA ALA A 119 -16.08 -1.80 20.97
C ALA A 119 -16.50 -3.12 21.63
N ALA A 120 -16.86 -3.09 22.93
CA ALA A 120 -17.34 -4.27 23.65
C ALA A 120 -18.62 -4.83 23.03
N ILE A 121 -19.60 -3.97 22.72
CA ILE A 121 -20.85 -4.39 22.06
C ILE A 121 -20.57 -5.04 20.70
N LEU A 122 -19.63 -4.48 19.92
CA LEU A 122 -19.26 -5.04 18.61
C LEU A 122 -18.52 -6.37 18.75
N ALA A 123 -17.62 -6.50 19.72
CA ALA A 123 -16.93 -7.75 20.03
C ALA A 123 -17.92 -8.86 20.37
N SER A 124 -18.85 -8.59 21.30
CA SER A 124 -19.89 -9.56 21.68
C SER A 124 -20.78 -9.98 20.50
N LYS A 125 -21.11 -9.05 19.60
CA LYS A 125 -21.91 -9.35 18.40
C LYS A 125 -21.17 -10.19 17.36
N LEU A 126 -19.85 -10.04 17.30
CA LEU A 126 -18.98 -10.75 16.35
C LEU A 126 -18.41 -12.05 16.95
N GLY A 127 -18.72 -12.37 18.20
CA GLY A 127 -18.30 -13.60 18.87
C GLY A 127 -16.84 -13.60 19.34
N HIS A 128 -16.30 -12.42 19.65
CA HIS A 128 -14.94 -12.24 20.20
C HIS A 128 -14.95 -12.08 21.73
#